data_AF-R7T5B3-F1
#
_entry.id   AF-R7T5B3-F1
#
_cell.length_a   1.000
_cell.length_b   1.000
_cell.length_c   1.000
_cell.angle_alpha   90.00
_cell.angle_beta   90.00
_cell.angle_gamma   90.00
#
_symmetry.space_group_name_H-M   'P 1'
#
loop_
_entity.id
_entity.type
_entity.pdbx_description
1 polymer ?
#
loop_
_entity_poly.entity_id
_entity_poly.type
_entity_poly.pdbx_seq_one_letter_code
_entity_poly.pdbx_strand_id
1 'polypeptide(L)' 'LSVGSVVLIQEDHQPRLHWRLARVEKLLPGADGHVRCVQLRTDTGVLVRPV' A
#
# COMPACT_ATOMS: atom_id res chain seq x y z
N LEU A 1 3.48 -2.75 10.13
CA LEU A 1 2.61 -2.02 9.18
C LEU A 1 1.23 -1.90 9.82
N SER A 2 0.61 -0.71 9.82
CA SER A 2 -0.66 -0.47 10.54
C SER A 2 -1.64 0.33 9.68
N VAL A 3 -2.93 0.18 9.97
CA VAL A 3 -3.96 1.06 9.40
C VAL A 3 -3.64 2.51 9.77
N GLY A 4 -3.76 3.41 8.80
CA GLY A 4 -3.44 4.84 8.95
C GLY A 4 -2.00 5.22 8.60
N SER A 5 -1.07 4.26 8.44
CA SER A 5 0.30 4.56 8.00
C SER A 5 0.31 5.19 6.61
N VAL A 6 1.12 6.23 6.44
CA VAL A 6 1.44 6.81 5.12
C VAL A 6 2.63 6.06 4.53
N VAL A 7 2.51 5.64 3.27
CA VAL A 7 3.49 4.81 2.57
C VAL A 7 3.72 5.33 1.15
N LEU A 8 4.86 4.98 0.56
CA LEU A 8 5.13 5.17 -0.86
C LEU A 8 4.77 3.89 -1.63
N ILE A 9 4.13 4.03 -2.78
CA ILE A 9 3.82 2.93 -3.69
C ILE A 9 4.92 2.85 -4.75
N GLN A 10 5.64 1.74 -4.78
CA GLN A 10 6.59 1.46 -5.86
C GLN A 10 5.87 1.32 -7.20
N GLU A 11 6.38 2.06 -8.19
CA GLU A 11 5.95 2.01 -9.58
C GLU A 11 7.17 1.90 -10.49
N ASP A 12 7.22 0.83 -11.27
CA ASP A 12 8.42 0.48 -12.04
C ASP A 12 8.69 1.45 -13.21
N HIS A 13 7.67 2.15 -13.67
CA HIS A 13 7.76 3.12 -14.76
C HIS A 13 8.05 4.55 -14.26
N GLN A 14 8.24 4.75 -12.96
CA GLN A 14 8.54 6.05 -12.37
C GLN A 14 9.83 6.00 -11.53
N PRO A 15 10.68 7.04 -11.57
CA PRO A 15 11.81 7.12 -10.67
C PRO A 15 11.31 7.22 -9.22
N ARG A 16 12.12 6.76 -8.27
CA ARG A 16 11.75 6.61 -6.85
C ARG A 16 11.18 7.89 -6.20
N LEU A 17 11.65 9.05 -6.64
CA LEU A 17 11.19 10.37 -6.16
C LEU A 17 9.76 10.70 -6.56
N HIS A 18 9.20 10.03 -7.58
CA HIS A 18 7.84 10.23 -8.07
C HIS A 18 6.88 9.10 -7.65
N TRP A 19 7.33 8.19 -6.78
CA TRP A 19 6.43 7.19 -6.22
C TRP A 19 5.28 7.85 -5.47
N ARG A 20 4.05 7.38 -5.75
CA ARG A 20 2.85 7.97 -5.17
C ARG A 20 2.78 7.70 -3.68
N LEU A 21 2.28 8.68 -2.93
CA LEU A 21 1.92 8.50 -1.53
C LEU A 21 0.55 7.85 -1.40
N ALA A 22 0.38 7.03 -0.38
CA ALA A 22 -0.89 6.43 -0.04
C ALA A 22 -1.03 6.24 1.47
N ARG A 23 -2.28 6.10 1.93
CA ARG A 23 -2.57 5.72 3.31
C ARG A 23 -3.08 4.29 3.36
N VAL A 24 -2.55 3.48 4.28
CA VAL A 24 -3.05 2.13 4.55
C VAL A 24 -4.46 2.22 5.12
N GLU A 25 -5.44 1.73 4.37
CA GLU A 25 -6.85 1.70 4.78
C GLU A 25 -7.20 0.38 5.47
N LYS A 26 -6.63 -0.74 5.01
CA LYS A 26 -6.86 -2.07 5.58
C LYS A 26 -5.66 -2.99 5.39
N LEU A 27 -5.39 -3.84 6.40
CA LEU A 27 -4.43 -4.94 6.31
C LEU A 27 -5.13 -6.22 5.85
N LEU A 28 -4.50 -6.99 4.97
CA LEU A 28 -5.02 -8.27 4.47
C LEU A 28 -4.06 -9.39 4.87
N PRO A 29 -4.24 -9.98 6.07
CA PRO A 29 -3.47 -11.13 6.51
C PRO A 29 -3.84 -12.39 5.73
N GLY A 30 -2.85 -13.26 5.52
CA GLY A 30 -3.06 -14.62 5.04
C GLY A 30 -3.61 -15.55 6.12
N ALA A 31 -3.81 -16.82 5.78
CA ALA A 31 -4.27 -17.84 6.72
C ALA A 31 -3.29 -18.08 7.89
N ASP A 32 -2.01 -17.75 7.69
CA ASP A 32 -0.94 -17.79 8.68
C ASP A 32 -0.89 -16.53 9.58
N GLY A 33 -1.84 -15.60 9.43
CA GLY A 33 -1.90 -14.34 10.15
C GLY A 33 -0.92 -13.27 9.65
N HIS A 34 -0.04 -13.60 8.70
CA HIS A 34 0.96 -12.66 8.19
C HIS A 34 0.35 -11.74 7.13
N VAL A 35 0.57 -10.43 7.28
CA VAL A 35 0.12 -9.45 6.28
C VAL A 35 0.96 -9.58 5.02
N ARG A 36 0.33 -9.97 3.92
CA ARG A 36 0.97 -10.10 2.60
C ARG A 36 0.47 -9.07 1.59
N CYS A 37 -0.72 -8.55 1.81
CA CYS A 37 -1.32 -7.50 0.99
C CYS A 37 -1.95 -6.42 1.88
N VAL A 38 -2.09 -5.23 1.31
CA VAL A 38 -2.77 -4.10 1.95
C VAL A 38 -3.65 -3.36 0.96
N GLN A 39 -4.77 -2.83 1.46
CA GLN A 39 -5.59 -1.88 0.73
C GLN A 39 -5.09 -0.47 1.03
N LEU A 40 -4.80 0.28 -0.01
CA LEU A 40 -4.22 1.61 0.03
C LEU A 40 -5.19 2.62 -0.59
N ARG A 41 -5.36 3.76 0.08
CA ARG A 41 -6.06 4.94 -0.45
C ARG A 41 -5.02 5.91 -1.00
N THR A 42 -5.10 6.19 -2.29
CA THR A 42 -4.38 7.30 -2.96
C THR A 42 -5.33 8.47 -3.19
N ASP A 43 -4.79 9.56 -3.73
CA ASP A 43 -5.55 10.69 -4.27
C ASP A 43 -6.48 10.28 -5.42
N THR A 44 -6.06 9.33 -6.25
CA THR A 44 -6.81 8.87 -7.43
C THR A 44 -7.78 7.72 -7.15
N GLY A 45 -7.75 7.09 -5.98
CA GLY A 45 -8.64 5.98 -5.68
C GLY A 45 -8.11 4.98 -4.65
N VAL A 46 -8.56 3.73 -4.77
CA VAL A 46 -8.18 2.62 -3.89
C VAL A 46 -7.51 1.53 -4.71
N LEU A 47 -6.41 0.98 -4.20
CA LEU A 47 -5.68 -0.10 -4.82
C LEU A 47 -5.19 -1.11 -3.77
N VAL A 48 -4.97 -2.35 -4.19
CA VAL A 48 -4.40 -3.40 -3.33
C VAL A 48 -2.98 -3.70 -3.82
N ARG A 49 -2.01 -3.70 -2.90
CA ARG A 49 -0.62 -4.02 -3.20
C ARG A 49 -0.05 -5.04 -2.23
N PRO A 50 0.87 -5.92 -2.70
CA PRO A 50 1.65 -6.75 -1.81
C PRO A 50 2.63 -5.89 -1.00
N VAL A 51 3.02 -6.39 0.17
CA VAL A 51 4.04 -5.79 1.06
C VAL A 51 5.35 -6.54 1.04
#